data_AF-A0AB38BLA9-F1
#
_entry.id   AF-A0AB38BLA9-F1
#
_cell.length_a   1.000
_cell.length_b   1.000
_cell.length_c   1.000
_cell.angle_alpha   90.00
_cell.angle_beta   90.00
_cell.angle_gamma   90.00
#
_symmetry.space_group_name_H-M   'P 1'
#
loop_
_entity.id
_entity.type
_entity.pdbx_description
1 polymer ?
#
loop_
_entity_poly.entity_id
_entity_poly.type
_entity_poly.pdbx_seq_one_letter_code
_entity_poly.pdbx_strand_id
1 'polypeptide(L)' 'MNLFAVTDVLNEEGVSHRSISPTALRLDWLIDGASRPVIVFDLKANRITPMSDHKYMPKQDKERLRAVIRRCKFKNVH' A
#
# COMPACT_ATOMS: atom_id res chain seq x y z
N MET A 1 -14.58 -3.14 6.64
CA MET A 1 -13.15 -2.88 6.86
C MET A 1 -12.46 -4.21 7.10
N ASN A 2 -11.68 -4.67 6.15
CA ASN A 2 -11.17 -6.04 6.13
C ASN A 2 -9.65 -6.04 6.06
N LEU A 3 -8.99 -5.91 7.22
CA LEU A 3 -7.53 -5.90 7.33
C LEU A 3 -6.92 -7.19 6.76
N PHE A 4 -7.56 -8.34 6.99
CA PHE A 4 -7.10 -9.63 6.48
C PHE A 4 -7.16 -9.67 4.95
N ALA A 5 -8.30 -9.34 4.34
CA ALA A 5 -8.41 -9.33 2.88
C ALA A 5 -7.47 -8.33 2.20
N VAL A 6 -7.20 -7.18 2.83
CA VAL A 6 -6.20 -6.24 2.30
C VAL A 6 -4.79 -6.81 2.43
N THR A 7 -4.46 -7.42 3.57
CA THR A 7 -3.17 -8.09 3.81
C THR A 7 -2.94 -9.20 2.78
N ASP A 8 -3.95 -10.00 2.47
CA ASP A 8 -3.87 -11.08 1.48
C ASP A 8 -3.56 -10.53 0.08
N VAL A 9 -4.23 -9.45 -0.34
CA VAL A 9 -3.91 -8.80 -1.63
C VAL A 9 -2.46 -8.30 -1.66
N LEU A 10 -1.97 -7.73 -0.56
CA LEU A 10 -0.59 -7.24 -0.50
C LEU A 10 0.42 -8.40 -0.54
N ASN A 11 0.11 -9.53 0.08
CA ASN A 11 0.91 -10.75 0.03
C ASN A 11 0.92 -11.36 -1.38
N GLU A 12 -0.23 -11.47 -2.03
CA GLU A 12 -0.36 -11.94 -3.43
C GLU A 12 0.48 -11.10 -4.39
N GLU A 13 0.48 -9.78 -4.19
CA GLU A 13 1.19 -8.82 -5.05
C GLU A 13 2.68 -8.67 -4.68
N GLY A 14 3.14 -9.37 -3.63
CA GLY A 14 4.52 -9.28 -3.13
C GLY A 14 4.89 -7.90 -2.58
N VAL A 15 3.91 -7.16 -2.06
CA VAL A 15 4.11 -5.80 -1.54
C VAL A 15 4.42 -5.87 -0.05
N SER A 16 5.62 -5.39 0.30
CA SER A 16 6.01 -5.25 1.70
C SER A 16 5.12 -4.23 2.38
N HIS A 17 4.59 -4.59 3.55
CA HIS A 17 3.73 -3.71 4.31
C HIS A 17 3.86 -3.96 5.81
N ARG A 18 3.46 -2.98 6.60
CA ARG A 18 3.46 -3.03 8.05
C ARG A 18 2.20 -2.36 8.61
N SER A 19 1.54 -3.01 9.55
CA SER A 19 0.50 -2.35 10.34
C SER A 19 1.12 -1.32 11.28
N ILE A 20 0.68 -0.07 11.16
CA ILE A 20 1.14 1.05 12.01
C ILE A 20 0.06 1.52 12.98
N SER A 21 -1.18 1.08 12.77
CA SER A 21 -2.30 1.21 13.70
C SER A 21 -3.34 0.14 13.39
N PRO A 22 -4.34 -0.08 14.26
CA PRO A 22 -5.41 -1.05 14.00
C PRO A 22 -6.18 -0.83 12.68
N THR A 23 -6.09 0.38 12.11
CA THR A 23 -6.83 0.78 10.90
C THR A 23 -5.91 1.29 9.79
N ALA A 24 -4.58 1.19 9.91
CA ALA A 24 -3.68 1.76 8.91
C ALA A 24 -2.51 0.84 8.59
N LEU A 25 -2.28 0.64 7.30
CA LEU A 25 -1.16 -0.11 6.75
C LEU A 25 -0.19 0.85 6.06
N ARG A 26 1.09 0.74 6.40
CA ARG A 26 2.17 1.38 5.64
C ARG A 26 2.66 0.38 4.59
N LEU A 27 2.75 0.82 3.33
CA LEU A 27 3.31 0.01 2.26
C LEU A 27 4.71 0.55 1.95
N ASP A 28 5.65 -0.38 1.90
CA ASP A 28 7.05 -0.12 1.64
C ASP A 28 7.37 -0.63 0.22
N TRP A 29 8.24 0.09 -0.50
CA TRP A 29 8.65 -0.23 -1.86
C TRP A 29 10.16 -0.11 -2.01
N LEU A 30 10.73 -0.85 -2.95
CA LEU A 30 12.15 -0.77 -3.26
C LEU A 30 12.43 0.48 -4.10
N ILE A 31 13.20 1.41 -3.55
CA ILE A 31 13.67 2.63 -4.23
C ILE A 31 15.18 2.67 -4.07
N ASP A 32 15.89 2.67 -5.19
CA ASP A 32 17.36 2.71 -5.24
C ASP A 32 18.03 1.63 -4.37
N GLY A 33 17.47 0.41 -4.37
CA GLY A 33 17.98 -0.73 -3.61
C GLY A 33 17.64 -0.71 -2.12
N ALA A 34 16.91 0.29 -1.62
CA ALA A 34 16.47 0.36 -0.24
C ALA A 34 14.94 0.23 -0.14
N SER A 35 14.45 -0.56 0.84
CA SER A 35 13.02 -0.60 1.15
C SER A 35 12.63 0.69 1.86
N ARG A 36 11.74 1.48 1.25
CA ARG A 36 11.30 2.78 1.76
C ARG A 36 9.79 2.84 1.87
N PRO A 37 9.24 3.52 2.88
CA PRO A 37 7.80 3.68 3.02
C PRO A 37 7.27 4.67 1.98
N VAL A 38 6.34 4.23 1.15
CA VAL A 38 5.84 5.04 0.02
C VAL A 38 4.42 5.53 0.23
N ILE A 39 3.55 4.75 0.87
CA ILE A 39 2.17 5.19 1.14
C ILE A 39 1.69 4.65 2.49
N VAL A 40 0.72 5.35 3.07
CA VAL A 40 -0.13 4.83 4.14
C VAL A 40 -1.52 4.64 3.60
N PHE A 41 -2.08 3.45 3.79
CA PHE A 41 -3.46 3.13 3.49
C PHE A 41 -4.27 3.08 4.79
N ASP A 42 -5.13 4.08 4.98
CA ASP A 42 -6.13 4.12 6.04
C ASP A 42 -7.32 3.25 5.62
N LEU A 43 -7.47 2.11 6.28
CA LEU A 43 -8.54 1.15 6.07
C LEU A 43 -9.88 1.67 6.55
N LYS A 44 -9.91 2.47 7.63
CA LYS A 44 -11.16 3.00 8.18
C LYS A 44 -11.76 4.05 7.25
N ALA A 45 -10.93 4.97 6.75
CA ALA A 45 -11.34 5.99 5.79
C ALA A 45 -11.28 5.52 4.33
N ASN A 46 -10.80 4.31 4.07
CA ASN A 46 -10.50 3.76 2.74
C ASN A 46 -9.67 4.72 1.86
N ARG A 47 -8.74 5.43 2.48
CA ARG A 47 -7.98 6.54 1.88
C ARG A 47 -6.49 6.24 1.87
N ILE A 48 -5.81 6.67 0.81
CA ILE A 48 -4.36 6.61 0.72
C ILE A 48 -3.74 7.98 0.98
N THR A 49 -2.57 7.97 1.60
CA THR A 49 -1.73 9.14 1.81
C THR A 49 -0.32 8.82 1.31
N PRO A 50 0.17 9.47 0.24
CA PRO A 50 1.53 9.28 -0.23
C PRO A 50 2.53 9.86 0.78
N MET A 51 3.65 9.16 0.95
CA MET A 51 4.78 9.60 1.75
C MET A 51 5.83 10.32 0.90
N SER A 52 6.80 10.96 1.56
CA SER A 52 7.88 11.73 0.93
C SER A 52 8.63 10.95 -0.15
N ASP A 53 8.87 9.65 0.06
CA ASP A 53 9.63 8.82 -0.88
C ASP A 53 8.82 8.38 -2.12
N HIS A 54 7.49 8.48 -2.09
CA HIS A 54 6.63 8.13 -3.24
C HIS A 54 7.02 8.88 -4.53
N LYS A 55 7.52 10.12 -4.40
CA LYS A 55 7.93 10.92 -5.56
C LYS A 55 9.13 10.32 -6.29
N TYR A 56 10.00 9.62 -5.58
CA TYR A 56 11.20 8.97 -6.14
C TYR A 56 10.90 7.61 -6.77
N MET A 57 9.70 7.06 -6.63
CA MET A 57 9.35 5.80 -7.29
C MET A 57 9.40 5.94 -8.82
N PRO A 58 9.96 4.95 -9.52
CA PRO A 58 9.87 4.84 -10.98
C PRO A 58 8.41 4.88 -11.45
N LYS A 59 8.18 5.39 -12.68
CA LYS A 59 6.82 5.53 -13.23
C LYS A 59 6.09 4.19 -13.30
N GLN A 60 6.78 3.14 -13.73
CA GLN A 60 6.23 1.78 -13.82
C GLN A 60 5.76 1.26 -12.45
N ASP A 61 6.56 1.48 -11.40
CA ASP A 61 6.20 1.09 -10.04
C ASP A 61 5.03 1.90 -9.49
N LYS A 62 4.94 3.20 -9.83
CA LYS A 62 3.77 4.02 -9.47
C LYS A 62 2.48 3.49 -10.12
N GLU A 63 2.54 3.03 -11.36
CA GLU A 63 1.40 2.44 -12.06
C GLU A 63 1.00 1.10 -11.43
N ARG A 64 1.97 0.23 -11.15
CA ARG A 64 1.74 -1.03 -10.43
C ARG A 64 1.13 -0.78 -9.06
N LEU A 65 1.70 0.14 -8.27
CA LEU A 65 1.20 0.49 -6.95
C LEU A 65 -0.24 1.00 -7.01
N ARG A 66 -0.60 1.82 -8.02
CA ARG A 66 -2.00 2.26 -8.22
C ARG A 66 -2.95 1.09 -8.47
N ALA A 67 -2.54 0.09 -9.25
CA ALA A 67 -3.35 -1.10 -9.51
C ALA A 67 -3.56 -1.92 -8.22
N VAL A 68 -2.50 -2.14 -7.45
CA VAL A 68 -2.56 -2.83 -6.14
C VAL A 68 -3.47 -2.08 -5.18
N ILE A 69 -3.28 -0.76 -5.01
CA ILE A 69 -4.14 0.07 -4.16
C ILE A 69 -5.60 -0.03 -4.57
N ARG A 70 -5.90 -0.05 -5.87
CA ARG A 70 -7.28 -0.17 -6.36
C ARG A 70 -7.90 -1.50 -5.94
N ARG A 71 -7.15 -2.61 -6.03
CA ARG A 71 -7.58 -3.93 -5.51
C ARG A 71 -7.79 -3.90 -4.00
N CYS A 72 -6.86 -3.32 -3.24
CA CYS A 72 -6.98 -3.19 -1.78
C CYS A 72 -8.22 -2.37 -1.37
N LYS A 73 -8.49 -1.24 -2.05
CA LYS A 73 -9.68 -0.41 -1.79
C LYS A 73 -10.98 -1.14 -2.04
N PHE A 74 -11.04 -1.96 -3.09
CA PHE A 74 -12.21 -2.78 -3.41
C PHE A 74 -12.44 -3.85 -2.32
N LYS A 75 -11.40 -4.60 -1.96
CA LYS A 75 -11.44 -5.66 -0.94
C LYS A 75 -11.61 -5.16 0.50
N ASN A 76 -11.38 -3.89 0.78
CA ASN A 76 -11.61 -3.33 2.11
C ASN A 76 -13.10 -3.03 2.38
N VAL A 77 -13.87 -2.77 1.31
CA VAL A 77 -15.29 -2.45 1.35
C VAL A 77 -16.17 -3.70 1.24
N HIS A 78 -15.74 -4.69 0.45
CA HIS A 78 -16.42 -5.98 0.24
C HIS A 78 -15.75 -7.09 1.05
#